data_AF-A0A2V8UUU5-F1
#
_entry.id   AF-A0A2V8UUU5-F1
#
_cell.length_a   1.000
_cell.length_b   1.000
_cell.length_c   1.000
_cell.angle_alpha   90.00
_cell.angle_beta   90.00
_cell.angle_gamma   90.00
#
_symmetry.space_group_name_H-M   'P 1'
#
loop_
_entity.id
_entity.type
_entity.pdbx_description
1 polymer ?
#
loop_
_entity_poly.entity_id
_entity_poly.type
_entity_poly.pdbx_seq_one_letter_code
_entity_poly.pdbx_strand_id
1 'polypeptide(L)'
;MYAIDSVGEFVLVDSGCGVQTGRLIANLKTDGIPLDSVAMLVLTHGHLDHSGGARQLRDRLHLKVAASVPTAVLSKPETKK
;
A
#
# COMPACT_ATOMS: atom_id res chain seq x y z
N MET A 1 7.00 -5.97 -3.71
CA MET A 1 6.69 -4.62 -3.21
C MET A 1 7.92 -3.76 -3.30
N TYR A 2 7.75 -2.51 -3.71
CA TYR A 2 8.82 -1.54 -3.86
C TYR A 2 8.41 -0.21 -3.22
N ALA A 3 9.38 0.57 -2.77
CA ALA A 3 9.23 1.99 -2.42
C ALA A 3 10.02 2.80 -3.45
N ILE A 4 9.38 3.80 -4.05
CA ILE A 4 9.97 4.67 -5.06
C ILE A 4 10.05 6.08 -4.47
N ASP A 5 11.25 6.65 -4.43
CA ASP A 5 11.47 8.05 -4.08
C ASP A 5 11.09 8.95 -5.28
N SER A 6 10.21 9.90 -5.02
CA SER A 6 9.80 10.97 -5.92
C SER A 6 10.03 12.31 -5.23
N VAL A 7 11.30 12.73 -5.22
CA VAL A 7 11.72 14.04 -4.68
C VAL A 7 11.30 14.21 -3.21
N GLY A 8 11.60 13.21 -2.38
CA GLY A 8 11.34 13.25 -0.94
C GLY A 8 9.95 12.78 -0.52
N GLU A 9 9.05 12.51 -1.47
CA GLU A 9 7.82 11.74 -1.24
C GLU A 9 7.97 10.31 -1.76
N PHE A 10 7.40 9.33 -1.07
CA PHE A 10 7.52 7.92 -1.40
C PHE A 10 6.21 7.34 -1.90
N VAL A 11 6.32 6.54 -2.96
CA VAL A 11 5.23 5.74 -3.51
C VAL A 11 5.52 4.26 -3.26
N LEU A 12 4.57 3.57 -2.62
CA LEU A 12 4.60 2.11 -2.51
C LEU A 12 3.97 1.47 -3.75
N VAL A 13 4.56 0.38 -4.21
CA VAL A 13 3.98 -0.50 -5.24
C VAL A 13 3.59 -1.83 -4.61
N ASP A 14 2.30 -2.16 -4.71
CA ASP A 14 1.58 -3.25 -4.02
C ASP A 14 1.58 -3.14 -2.49
N SER A 15 0.85 -4.03 -1.82
CA SER A 15 0.63 -4.05 -0.37
C SER A 15 0.81 -5.42 0.29
N GLY A 16 1.12 -6.45 -0.52
CA GLY A 16 1.20 -7.83 -0.07
C GLY A 16 -0.17 -8.42 0.30
N CYS A 17 -0.16 -9.59 0.94
CA CYS A 17 -1.36 -10.29 1.39
C CYS A 17 -2.01 -9.74 2.68
N GLY A 18 -1.48 -8.66 3.26
CA GLY A 18 -2.01 -8.07 4.50
C GLY A 18 -1.60 -8.77 5.81
N VAL A 19 -0.89 -9.90 5.76
CA VAL A 19 -0.47 -10.63 6.97
C VAL A 19 0.73 -9.96 7.68
N GLN A 20 1.62 -9.33 6.93
CA GLN A 20 2.91 -8.83 7.43
C GLN A 20 3.12 -7.32 7.24
N THR A 21 2.06 -6.52 7.26
CA THR A 21 2.18 -5.05 7.10
C THR A 21 3.04 -4.39 8.19
N GLY A 22 3.14 -4.99 9.39
CA GLY A 22 4.07 -4.56 10.42
C GLY A 22 5.54 -4.72 10.03
N ARG A 23 5.89 -5.86 9.42
CA ARG A 23 7.24 -6.10 8.88
C ARG A 23 7.55 -5.13 7.75
N LEU A 24 6.56 -4.81 6.92
CA LEU A 24 6.72 -3.82 5.86
C LEU A 24 7.12 -2.45 6.40
N ILE A 25 6.38 -1.97 7.40
CA ILE A 25 6.64 -0.68 8.03
C ILE A 25 7.99 -0.68 8.76
N ALA A 26 8.39 -1.81 9.32
CA ALA A 26 9.74 -1.96 9.88
C ALA A 26 10.82 -1.83 8.79
N ASN A 27 10.64 -2.47 7.63
CA ASN A 27 11.58 -2.36 6.51
C ASN A 27 11.72 -0.90 6.04
N LEU A 28 10.62 -0.16 5.88
CA LEU A 28 10.68 1.27 5.52
C LEU A 28 11.56 2.07 6.49
N LYS A 29 11.41 1.83 7.80
CA LYS A 29 12.25 2.47 8.82
C LYS A 29 13.72 2.05 8.72
N THR A 30 13.99 0.76 8.50
CA THR A 30 15.35 0.23 8.33
C THR A 30 16.04 0.84 7.11
N ASP A 31 15.28 1.10 6.04
CA ASP A 31 15.75 1.74 4.81
C ASP A 31 15.87 3.26 4.93
N GLY A 32 15.58 3.83 6.11
CA GLY A 32 15.68 5.27 6.36
C GLY A 32 14.54 6.09 5.76
N ILE A 33 13.42 5.45 5.37
CA ILE A 33 12.26 6.11 4.78
C ILE A 33 11.35 6.63 5.90
N PRO A 34 11.13 7.95 6.01
CA PRO A 34 10.16 8.53 6.93
C PRO A 34 8.74 8.02 6.60
N LEU A 35 7.97 7.62 7.61
CA LEU A 35 6.63 7.07 7.33
C LEU A 35 5.63 8.13 6.86
N ASP A 36 5.83 9.38 7.27
CA ASP A 36 5.06 10.56 6.90
C ASP A 36 5.33 11.03 5.46
N SER A 37 6.46 10.62 4.86
CA SER A 37 6.73 10.88 3.44
C SER A 37 6.10 9.86 2.50
N VAL A 38 5.53 8.76 3.01
CA VAL A 38 4.86 7.74 2.20
C VAL A 38 3.43 8.19 1.85
N ALA A 39 3.30 8.92 0.75
CA ALA A 39 2.05 9.60 0.38
C ALA A 39 1.07 8.71 -0.41
N MET A 40 1.57 7.69 -1.12
CA MET A 40 0.76 6.91 -2.07
C MET A 40 1.10 5.42 -2.09
N LEU A 41 0.07 4.61 -2.34
CA LEU A 41 0.15 3.21 -2.69
C LEU A 41 -0.48 2.99 -4.07
N VAL A 42 0.26 2.37 -4.99
CA VAL A 42 -0.23 1.95 -6.30
C VAL A 42 -0.37 0.43 -6.33
N LEU A 43 -1.55 -0.07 -6.69
CA LEU A 43 -1.80 -1.50 -6.84
C LEU A 43 -1.61 -1.93 -8.30
N THR A 44 -0.83 -3.00 -8.51
CA THR A 44 -0.63 -3.58 -9.84
C THR A 44 -1.90 -4.29 -10.33
N HIS A 45 -2.49 -5.14 -9.49
CA HIS A 45 -3.72 -5.89 -9.78
C HIS A 45 -4.42 -6.37 -8.49
N GLY A 46 -5.63 -6.91 -8.62
CA GLY A 46 -6.57 -7.16 -7.52
C GLY A 46 -6.46 -8.53 -6.84
N HIS A 47 -5.37 -9.27 -7.01
CA HIS A 47 -5.18 -10.52 -6.26
C HIS A 47 -4.81 -10.22 -4.81
N LEU A 48 -5.21 -11.14 -3.91
CA LEU A 48 -5.06 -10.99 -2.47
C LEU A 48 -3.59 -10.78 -2.08
N ASP A 49 -2.66 -11.51 -2.69
CA ASP A 49 -1.22 -11.46 -2.41
C ASP A 49 -0.55 -10.14 -2.81
N HIS A 50 -1.22 -9.29 -3.59
CA HIS A 50 -0.74 -7.95 -3.96
C HIS A 50 -1.54 -6.83 -3.30
N SER A 51 -2.86 -6.96 -3.20
CA SER A 51 -3.78 -5.89 -2.76
C SER A 51 -4.33 -6.07 -1.34
N GLY A 52 -4.11 -7.24 -0.72
CA GLY A 52 -4.71 -7.60 0.57
C GLY A 52 -4.29 -6.70 1.74
N GLY A 53 -3.10 -6.09 1.67
CA GLY A 53 -2.61 -5.16 2.69
C GLY A 53 -3.11 -3.72 2.53
N ALA A 54 -3.77 -3.37 1.43
CA ALA A 54 -4.00 -1.98 1.03
C ALA A 54 -4.75 -1.16 2.07
N ARG A 55 -5.84 -1.72 2.63
CA ARG A 55 -6.62 -1.05 3.69
C ARG A 55 -5.78 -0.79 4.93
N GLN A 56 -5.03 -1.78 5.39
CA GLN A 56 -4.25 -1.66 6.62
C GLN A 56 -3.09 -0.68 6.46
N LEU A 57 -2.42 -0.67 5.30
CA LEU A 57 -1.38 0.32 5.01
C LEU A 57 -1.94 1.74 4.91
N ARG A 58 -3.07 1.91 4.21
CA ARG A 58 -3.80 3.19 4.17
C ARG A 58 -4.11 3.71 5.57
N ASP A 59 -4.65 2.87 6.44
CA ASP A 59 -5.07 3.27 7.78
C ASP A 59 -3.87 3.58 8.69
N ARG A 60 -2.73 2.90 8.51
CA ARG A 60 -1.51 3.07 9.33
C ARG A 60 -0.56 4.18 8.86
N LEU A 61 -0.54 4.46 7.56
CA LEU A 61 0.35 5.44 6.94
C LEU A 61 -0.39 6.68 6.44
N HIS A 62 -1.72 6.71 6.53
CA HIS A 62 -2.56 7.82 6.06
C HIS A 62 -2.37 8.18 4.58
N LEU A 63 -2.00 7.19 3.77
CA LEU A 63 -1.70 7.35 2.33
C LEU A 63 -2.94 7.27 1.43
N LYS A 64 -2.80 7.72 0.19
CA LYS A 64 -3.79 7.52 -0.89
C LYS A 64 -3.57 6.18 -1.58
N VAL A 65 -4.64 5.49 -1.99
CA VAL A 65 -4.55 4.26 -2.78
C VAL A 65 -5.00 4.53 -4.21
N ALA A 66 -4.14 4.26 -5.18
CA ALA A 66 -4.40 4.35 -6.60
C ALA A 66 -4.36 2.97 -7.27
N ALA A 67 -5.25 2.74 -8.22
CA ALA A 67 -5.34 1.52 -8.99
C ALA A 67 -6.06 1.79 -10.31
N SER A 68 -5.89 0.91 -11.30
CA SER A 68 -6.77 0.91 -12.47
C SER A 68 -8.21 0.65 -12.05
N VAL A 69 -9.19 1.10 -12.85
CA VAL A 69 -10.62 0.89 -12.56
C VAL A 69 -10.94 -0.60 -12.34
N PRO A 70 -10.48 -1.55 -13.19
CA PRO A 70 -10.72 -2.98 -12.95
C PRO A 70 -10.13 -3.47 -11.62
N THR A 71 -8.89 -3.08 -11.31
CA THR A 71 -8.24 -3.45 -10.04
C THR A 71 -8.97 -2.88 -8.83
N ALA A 72 -9.43 -1.63 -8.92
CA ALA A 72 -10.18 -0.98 -7.85
C ALA A 72 -11.52 -1.67 -7.55
N VAL A 73 -12.19 -2.22 -8.57
CA VAL A 73 -13.42 -3.00 -8.38
C VAL A 73 -13.13 -4.28 -7.58
N LEU A 74 -12.04 -4.99 -7.89
CA LEU A 74 -11.66 -6.23 -7.22
C LEU A 74 -11.10 -6.02 -5.80
N SER A 75 -10.48 -4.87 -5.55
CA SER A 75 -9.76 -4.59 -4.29
C SER A 75 -10.61 -3.84 -3.26
N LYS A 76 -11.84 -3.42 -3.62
CA LYS A 76 -12.74 -2.77 -2.67
C LYS A 76 -13.30 -3.83 -1.71
N PRO A 77 -13.29 -3.57 -0.38
CA PRO A 77 -14.00 -4.45 0.54
C PRO A 77 -15.47 -4.48 0.16
N GLU A 78 -16.07 -5.67 0.13
CA GLU A 78 -17.52 -5.77 0.01
C GLU A 78 -18.15 -4.93 1.12
N THR A 79 -18.94 -3.93 0.75
CA THR A 79 -19.81 -3.25 1.70
C THR A 79 -20.82 -4.28 2.16
N LYS A 80 -20.60 -4.89 3.32
CA LYS A 80 -21.66 -5.60 4.02
C LYS A 80 -22.82 -4.62 4.18
N LYS A 81 -23.95 -4.92 3.54
CA LYS A 81 -25.24 -4.29 3.84
C LYS A 81 -25.60 -4.52 5.30
#